data_AF-A0A6J8ELM3-F1
#
_entry.id   AF-A0A6J8ELM3-F1
#
_cell.length_a   1.000
_cell.length_b   1.000
_cell.length_c   1.000
_cell.angle_alpha   90.00
_cell.angle_beta   90.00
_cell.angle_gamma   90.00
#
_symmetry.space_group_name_H-M   'P 1'
#
loop_
_entity.id
_entity.type
_entity.pdbx_description
1 polymer ?
#
loop_
_entity_poly.entity_id
_entity_poly.type
_entity_poly.pdbx_seq_one_letter_code
_entity_poly.pdbx_strand_id
1 'polypeptide(L)'
;MEDKKVVVGDDDFRSIQERLEPFQCPSDIGRLPKQFSSSFGSFNADQYKNWTLLFSIYALFDLLPSEHLDCWRKFVLDCRRLCSIFITVNNAKVADRLLVEFCKKFEKLYGQDFVTPNMHLHVHLYDCILDFGPVYSFWLFSFERENGILGSYKTN
;
A
#
# COMPACT_ATOMS: atom_id res chain seq x y z
N MET A 1 3.84 -18.00 26.66
CA MET A 1 3.11 -17.30 25.59
C MET A 1 4.08 -17.20 24.44
N GLU A 2 3.83 -17.91 23.34
CA GLU A 2 4.72 -17.87 22.17
C GLU A 2 4.79 -16.45 21.63
N ASP A 3 6.01 -15.93 21.50
CA ASP A 3 6.33 -14.76 20.70
C ASP A 3 5.93 -15.07 19.25
N LYS A 4 4.68 -14.78 18.89
CA LYS A 4 4.27 -14.74 17.50
C LYS A 4 5.05 -13.61 16.86
N LYS A 5 5.91 -13.94 15.89
CA LYS A 5 6.66 -12.98 15.08
C LYS A 5 5.68 -11.97 14.46
N VAL A 6 5.56 -10.78 15.06
CA VAL A 6 4.63 -9.72 14.62
C VAL A 6 5.24 -8.91 13.46
N VAL A 7 6.56 -8.98 13.28
CA VAL A 7 7.31 -8.12 12.38
C VAL A 7 7.98 -8.96 11.27
N VAL A 8 7.76 -8.55 10.03
CA VAL A 8 8.45 -9.10 8.84
C VAL A 8 9.93 -8.75 8.96
N GLY A 9 10.79 -9.77 9.06
CA GLY A 9 12.24 -9.64 9.16
C GLY A 9 12.98 -9.96 7.87
N ASP A 10 14.31 -9.90 7.91
CA ASP A 10 15.19 -10.12 6.74
C ASP A 10 14.96 -11.46 6.02
N ASP A 11 14.74 -12.54 6.77
CA ASP A 11 14.43 -13.86 6.20
C ASP A 11 13.08 -13.89 5.50
N ASP A 12 12.10 -13.13 6.00
CA ASP A 12 10.78 -13.03 5.38
C ASP A 12 10.87 -12.20 4.09
N PHE A 13 11.70 -11.14 4.07
CA PHE A 13 11.98 -10.37 2.85
C PHE A 13 12.66 -11.22 1.77
N ARG A 14 13.57 -12.12 2.15
CA ARG A 14 14.16 -13.09 1.21
C ARG A 14 13.08 -14.03 0.66
N SER A 15 12.21 -14.55 1.52
CA SER A 15 11.09 -15.41 1.12
C SER A 15 10.12 -14.70 0.18
N ILE A 16 9.81 -13.43 0.44
CA ILE A 16 9.01 -12.57 -0.45
C ILE A 16 9.69 -12.43 -1.82
N GLN A 17 10.99 -12.18 -1.83
CA GLN A 17 11.75 -12.01 -3.07
C GLN A 17 11.77 -13.28 -3.91
N GLU A 18 12.05 -14.43 -3.31
CA GLU A 18 12.05 -15.74 -3.99
C GLU A 18 10.67 -16.06 -4.58
N ARG A 19 9.59 -15.74 -3.86
CA ARG A 19 8.21 -15.93 -4.36
C ARG A 19 7.88 -15.06 -5.56
N LEU A 20 8.48 -13.87 -5.65
CA LEU A 20 8.17 -12.89 -6.69
C LEU A 20 9.11 -12.97 -7.90
N GLU A 21 10.29 -13.58 -7.76
CA GLU A 21 11.26 -13.78 -8.82
C GLU A 21 10.71 -14.43 -10.11
N PRO A 22 9.84 -15.47 -10.06
CA PRO A 22 9.31 -16.07 -11.29
C PRO A 22 8.27 -15.20 -12.01
N PHE A 23 7.78 -14.12 -11.40
CA PHE A 23 6.75 -13.29 -12.02
C PHE A 23 7.35 -12.37 -13.10
N GLN A 24 6.83 -12.51 -14.32
CA GLN A 24 7.07 -11.56 -15.39
C GLN A 24 5.93 -10.53 -15.42
N CYS A 25 6.25 -9.28 -15.08
CA CYS A 25 5.28 -8.20 -15.15
C CYS A 25 5.15 -7.67 -16.58
N PRO A 26 3.92 -7.40 -17.05
CA PRO A 26 3.69 -6.59 -18.25
C PRO A 26 4.41 -5.25 -18.18
N SER A 27 4.74 -4.68 -19.34
CA SER A 27 5.42 -3.38 -19.47
C SER A 27 4.75 -2.28 -18.64
N ASP A 28 3.42 -2.29 -18.59
CA ASP A 28 2.60 -1.24 -17.99
C ASP A 28 2.61 -1.25 -16.46
N ILE A 29 2.96 -2.39 -15.84
CA ILE A 29 3.14 -2.52 -14.39
C ILE A 29 4.58 -2.15 -14.00
N GLY A 30 5.52 -2.22 -14.94
CA GLY A 30 6.93 -2.02 -14.68
C GLY A 30 7.58 -3.21 -13.98
N ARG A 31 8.87 -3.06 -13.65
CA ARG A 31 9.63 -4.13 -12.98
C ARG A 31 9.29 -4.19 -11.50
N LEU A 32 9.03 -5.41 -11.01
CA LEU A 32 9.03 -5.69 -9.58
C LEU A 32 10.37 -5.26 -8.96
N PRO A 33 10.35 -4.67 -7.75
CA PRO A 33 11.56 -4.38 -7.01
C PRO A 33 12.33 -5.69 -6.77
N LYS A 34 13.54 -5.77 -7.30
CA LYS A 34 14.35 -7.00 -7.25
C LYS A 34 15.04 -7.22 -5.91
N GLN A 35 14.99 -6.27 -4.98
CA GLN A 35 15.71 -6.36 -3.71
C GLN A 35 14.82 -5.86 -2.56
N PHE A 36 13.97 -6.75 -2.05
CA PHE A 36 13.10 -6.42 -0.91
C PHE A 36 13.93 -6.23 0.38
N SER A 37 14.97 -7.03 0.58
CA SER A 37 15.81 -7.00 1.79
C SER A 37 16.65 -5.72 1.95
N SER A 38 17.07 -5.09 0.85
CA SER A 38 17.91 -3.87 0.90
C SER A 38 17.15 -2.59 0.58
N SER A 39 15.98 -2.68 -0.08
CA SER A 39 15.36 -1.53 -0.77
C SER A 39 13.85 -1.36 -0.51
N PHE A 40 13.22 -2.10 0.43
CA PHE A 40 11.78 -1.95 0.70
C PHE A 40 11.38 -0.51 1.14
N GLY A 41 12.33 0.26 1.67
CA GLY A 41 12.16 1.68 2.01
C GLY A 41 12.44 2.68 0.88
N SER A 42 12.86 2.22 -0.29
CA SER A 42 13.25 3.09 -1.42
C SER A 42 12.33 2.94 -2.64
N PHE A 43 11.12 2.40 -2.46
CA PHE A 43 10.16 2.33 -3.54
C PHE A 43 9.64 3.73 -3.84
N ASN A 44 9.48 4.03 -5.13
CA ASN A 44 8.67 5.20 -5.50
C ASN A 44 7.17 4.90 -5.29
N ALA A 45 6.34 5.93 -5.38
CA ALA A 45 4.92 5.82 -5.10
C ALA A 45 4.20 4.81 -6.01
N ASP A 46 4.55 4.74 -7.29
CA ASP A 46 3.99 3.75 -8.23
C ASP A 46 4.38 2.31 -7.88
N GLN A 47 5.61 2.09 -7.43
CA GLN A 47 6.08 0.78 -6.95
C GLN A 47 5.33 0.37 -5.67
N TYR A 48 5.13 1.29 -4.72
CA TYR A 48 4.30 1.00 -3.53
C TYR A 48 2.85 0.70 -3.89
N LYS A 49 2.28 1.41 -4.86
CA LYS A 49 0.94 1.12 -5.38
C LYS A 49 0.87 -0.29 -5.96
N ASN A 50 1.79 -0.65 -6.86
CA ASN A 50 1.79 -1.96 -7.51
C ASN A 50 2.08 -3.08 -6.51
N TRP A 51 3.03 -2.89 -5.60
CA TRP A 51 3.26 -3.80 -4.47
C TRP A 51 1.96 -4.06 -3.71
N THR A 52 1.30 -3.00 -3.23
CA THR A 52 0.09 -3.10 -2.41
C THR A 52 -1.03 -3.81 -3.17
N LEU A 53 -1.31 -3.39 -4.40
CA LEU A 53 -2.49 -3.85 -5.14
C LEU A 53 -2.34 -5.23 -5.80
N LEU A 54 -1.13 -5.59 -6.24
CA LEU A 54 -0.92 -6.77 -7.09
C LEU A 54 -0.20 -7.91 -6.38
N PHE A 55 0.77 -7.59 -5.51
CA PHE A 55 1.72 -8.58 -5.03
C PHE A 55 1.61 -8.87 -3.53
N SER A 56 1.30 -7.85 -2.72
CA SER A 56 1.45 -7.91 -1.26
C SER A 56 0.68 -9.05 -0.60
N ILE A 57 -0.56 -9.32 -1.01
CA ILE A 57 -1.38 -10.40 -0.42
C ILE A 57 -0.78 -11.77 -0.71
N TYR A 58 -0.33 -12.00 -1.94
CA TYR A 58 0.31 -13.25 -2.32
C TYR A 58 1.67 -13.40 -1.64
N ALA A 59 2.47 -12.33 -1.66
CA ALA A 59 3.81 -12.31 -1.08
C ALA A 59 3.78 -12.58 0.43
N LEU A 60 2.80 -12.04 1.16
CA LEU A 60 2.65 -12.16 2.61
C LEU A 60 1.85 -13.40 3.05
N PHE A 61 1.27 -14.15 2.12
CA PHE A 61 0.51 -15.38 2.42
C PHE A 61 1.39 -16.41 3.14
N ASP A 62 0.93 -17.05 4.20
CA ASP A 62 1.73 -17.96 5.06
C ASP A 62 2.99 -17.37 5.73
N LEU A 63 3.32 -16.08 5.52
CA LEU A 63 4.37 -15.37 6.27
C LEU A 63 3.79 -14.62 7.46
N LEU A 64 2.59 -14.07 7.30
CA LEU A 64 1.87 -13.41 8.39
C LEU A 64 0.84 -14.35 9.02
N PRO A 65 0.62 -14.28 10.35
CA PRO A 65 -0.52 -14.97 10.95
C PRO A 65 -1.83 -14.48 10.31
N SER A 66 -2.82 -15.37 10.22
CA SER A 66 -4.07 -15.14 9.49
C SER A 66 -4.78 -13.84 9.87
N GLU A 67 -4.80 -13.49 11.16
CA GLU A 67 -5.44 -12.26 11.63
C GLU A 67 -4.79 -10.98 11.09
N HIS A 68 -3.46 -10.96 10.97
CA HIS A 68 -2.69 -9.84 10.44
C HIS A 68 -2.85 -9.76 8.92
N LEU A 69 -2.80 -10.90 8.22
CA LEU A 69 -3.05 -10.94 6.77
C LEU A 69 -4.46 -10.47 6.43
N ASP A 70 -5.47 -10.84 7.24
CA ASP A 70 -6.85 -10.37 7.08
C ASP A 70 -7.01 -8.88 7.39
N CYS A 71 -6.15 -8.31 8.26
CA CYS A 71 -6.10 -6.87 8.47
C CYS A 71 -5.56 -6.19 7.21
N TRP A 72 -4.39 -6.62 6.72
CA TRP A 72 -3.78 -6.11 5.49
C TRP A 72 -4.69 -6.26 4.27
N ARG A 73 -5.43 -7.37 4.16
CA ARG A 73 -6.40 -7.61 3.08
C ARG A 73 -7.48 -6.54 3.01
N LYS A 74 -7.98 -6.02 4.14
CA LYS A 74 -8.96 -4.93 4.14
C LYS A 74 -8.40 -3.68 3.49
N PHE A 75 -7.16 -3.32 3.86
CA PHE A 75 -6.45 -2.19 3.27
C PHE A 75 -6.23 -2.37 1.76
N VAL A 76 -5.77 -3.54 1.32
CA VAL A 76 -5.56 -3.82 -0.12
C VAL A 76 -6.86 -3.76 -0.91
N LEU A 77 -7.96 -4.33 -0.36
CA LEU A 77 -9.28 -4.28 -0.99
C LEU A 77 -9.83 -2.87 -1.10
N ASP A 78 -9.54 -2.03 -0.12
CA ASP A 78 -9.87 -0.62 -0.16
C ASP A 78 -9.06 0.13 -1.23
N CYS A 79 -7.73 0.05 -1.17
CA CYS A 79 -6.86 0.71 -2.14
C CYS A 79 -7.20 0.32 -3.59
N ARG A 80 -7.60 -0.94 -3.83
CA ARG A 80 -8.03 -1.38 -5.17
C ARG A 80 -9.28 -0.66 -5.67
N ARG A 81 -10.20 -0.29 -4.78
CA ARG A 81 -11.39 0.51 -5.12
C ARG A 81 -11.01 1.97 -5.34
N LEU A 82 -10.20 2.53 -4.45
CA LEU A 82 -9.77 3.92 -4.48
C LEU A 82 -8.90 4.26 -5.69
N CYS A 83 -7.99 3.36 -6.07
CA CYS A 83 -7.11 3.51 -7.23
C CYS A 83 -7.80 3.15 -8.56
N SER A 84 -9.10 2.91 -8.57
CA SER A 84 -9.85 2.71 -9.82
C SER A 84 -9.93 4.01 -10.61
N ILE A 85 -9.76 3.92 -11.93
CA ILE A 85 -9.91 5.05 -12.86
C ILE A 85 -11.31 5.70 -12.78
N PHE A 86 -12.32 4.89 -12.45
CA PHE A 86 -13.69 5.32 -12.23
C PHE A 86 -14.15 4.82 -10.87
N ILE A 87 -14.68 5.71 -10.05
CA ILE A 87 -15.24 5.36 -8.76
C ILE A 87 -16.67 5.90 -8.66
N THR A 88 -17.58 5.04 -8.23
CA THR A 88 -18.96 5.43 -7.91
C THR A 88 -19.04 5.85 -6.46
N VAL A 89 -20.00 6.70 -6.11
CA VAL A 89 -20.26 7.09 -4.70
C VAL A 89 -20.47 5.86 -3.81
N ASN A 90 -21.14 4.83 -4.31
CA ASN A 90 -21.32 3.58 -3.56
C ASN A 90 -20.00 2.85 -3.32
N ASN A 91 -19.12 2.76 -4.32
CA ASN A 91 -17.80 2.15 -4.14
C ASN A 91 -16.92 2.98 -3.20
N ALA A 92 -16.98 4.31 -3.28
CA ALA A 92 -16.28 5.21 -2.34
C ALA A 92 -16.78 5.02 -0.89
N LYS A 93 -18.09 4.83 -0.71
CA LYS A 93 -18.68 4.54 0.61
C LYS A 93 -18.29 3.16 1.16
N VAL A 94 -18.13 2.16 0.28
CA VAL A 94 -17.63 0.84 0.68
C VAL A 94 -16.15 0.91 1.05
N ALA A 95 -15.35 1.67 0.29
CA ALA A 95 -13.95 1.95 0.56
C ALA A 95 -13.76 2.59 1.95
N ASP A 96 -14.50 3.68 2.22
CA ASP A 96 -14.53 4.34 3.52
C ASP A 96 -14.74 3.38 4.71
N ARG A 97 -15.75 2.50 4.61
CA ARG A 97 -16.02 1.48 5.63
C ARG A 97 -14.84 0.52 5.82
N LEU A 98 -14.22 0.06 4.73
CA LEU A 98 -13.07 -0.84 4.79
C LEU A 98 -11.86 -0.18 5.44
N LEU A 99 -11.61 1.12 5.19
CA LEU A 99 -10.55 1.89 5.83
C LEU A 99 -10.77 2.04 7.33
N VAL A 100 -12.00 2.38 7.74
CA VAL A 100 -12.35 2.48 9.16
C VAL A 100 -12.19 1.13 9.86
N GLU A 101 -12.65 0.04 9.24
CA GLU A 101 -12.46 -1.32 9.78
C GLU A 101 -10.97 -1.72 9.85
N PHE A 102 -10.19 -1.36 8.83
CA PHE A 102 -8.75 -1.58 8.81
C PHE A 102 -8.07 -0.83 9.96
N CYS A 103 -8.35 0.46 10.14
CA CYS A 103 -7.74 1.27 11.20
C CYS A 103 -8.08 0.71 12.59
N LYS A 104 -9.35 0.39 12.84
CA LYS A 104 -9.78 -0.23 14.11
C LYS A 104 -9.12 -1.58 14.36
N LYS A 105 -9.00 -2.42 13.33
CA LYS A 105 -8.36 -3.73 13.46
C LYS A 105 -6.85 -3.60 13.66
N PHE A 106 -6.22 -2.65 12.97
CA PHE A 106 -4.80 -2.34 13.12
C PHE A 106 -4.49 -1.87 14.55
N GLU A 107 -5.23 -0.89 15.05
CA GLU A 107 -5.09 -0.40 16.43
C GLU A 107 -5.25 -1.53 17.45
N LYS A 108 -6.23 -2.41 17.26
CA LYS A 108 -6.44 -3.58 18.14
C LYS A 108 -5.27 -4.58 18.09
N LEU A 109 -4.65 -4.78 16.93
CA LEU A 109 -3.58 -5.76 16.74
C LEU A 109 -2.22 -5.25 17.20
N TYR A 110 -1.93 -3.97 16.97
CA TYR A 110 -0.59 -3.41 17.15
C TYR A 110 -0.51 -2.39 18.29
N GLY A 111 -1.65 -1.84 18.74
CA GLY A 111 -1.72 -0.79 19.75
C GLY A 111 -1.81 0.62 19.16
N GLN A 112 -2.30 1.55 19.98
CA GLN A 112 -2.53 2.94 19.59
C GLN A 112 -1.23 3.67 19.19
N ASP A 113 -0.11 3.34 19.83
CA ASP A 113 1.19 3.98 19.58
C ASP A 113 1.71 3.76 18.15
N PHE A 114 1.18 2.75 17.44
CA PHE A 114 1.53 2.46 16.05
C PHE A 114 0.58 3.11 15.04
N VAL A 115 -0.52 3.73 15.49
CA VAL A 115 -1.46 4.42 14.61
C VAL A 115 -0.85 5.76 14.19
N THR A 116 -0.61 5.92 12.89
CA THR A 116 0.01 7.13 12.36
C THR A 116 -1.04 8.18 11.95
N PRO A 117 -0.67 9.47 11.85
CA PRO A 117 -1.55 10.50 11.29
C PRO A 117 -2.07 10.16 9.88
N ASN A 118 -1.27 9.49 9.05
CA ASN A 118 -1.70 9.07 7.71
C ASN A 118 -2.85 8.06 7.76
N MET A 119 -2.89 7.19 8.77
CA MET A 119 -4.01 6.29 8.98
C MET A 119 -5.27 7.04 9.40
N HIS A 120 -5.14 8.10 10.20
CA HIS A 120 -6.27 8.99 10.48
C HIS A 120 -6.77 9.66 9.21
N LEU A 121 -5.87 10.13 8.32
CA LEU A 121 -6.26 10.77 7.06
C LEU A 121 -7.06 9.86 6.12
N HIS A 122 -6.97 8.53 6.27
CA HIS A 122 -7.80 7.60 5.49
C HIS A 122 -9.30 7.85 5.65
N VAL A 123 -9.76 8.29 6.84
CA VAL A 123 -11.20 8.51 7.10
C VAL A 123 -11.75 9.75 6.38
N HIS A 124 -10.88 10.62 5.87
CA HIS A 124 -11.26 11.82 5.12
C HIS A 124 -11.24 11.60 3.60
N LEU A 125 -10.75 10.45 3.13
CA LEU A 125 -10.66 10.17 1.70
C LEU A 125 -12.03 10.12 1.02
N TYR A 126 -13.07 9.69 1.74
CA TYR A 126 -14.43 9.70 1.21
C TYR A 126 -14.88 11.11 0.83
N ASP A 127 -14.72 12.06 1.74
CA ASP A 127 -15.09 13.45 1.52
C ASP A 127 -14.24 14.06 0.39
N CYS A 128 -12.94 13.78 0.37
CA CYS A 128 -12.07 14.20 -0.75
C CYS A 128 -12.55 13.66 -2.11
N ILE A 129 -13.09 12.44 -2.16
CA ILE A 129 -13.60 11.87 -3.41
C ILE A 129 -14.90 12.54 -3.85
N LEU A 130 -15.75 12.94 -2.90
CA LEU A 130 -16.96 13.70 -3.20
C LEU A 130 -16.65 15.11 -3.71
N ASP A 131 -15.64 15.75 -3.14
CA ASP A 131 -15.28 17.14 -3.46
C ASP A 131 -14.42 17.25 -4.74
N PHE A 132 -13.45 16.35 -4.91
CA PHE A 132 -12.42 16.45 -5.95
C PHE A 132 -12.50 15.36 -7.03
N GLY A 133 -13.42 14.40 -6.88
CA GLY A 133 -13.58 13.27 -7.80
C GLY A 133 -12.64 12.09 -7.49
N PRO A 134 -12.34 11.22 -8.47
CA PRO A 134 -11.51 10.03 -8.24
C PRO A 134 -10.12 10.38 -7.67
N VAL A 135 -9.52 9.49 -6.88
CA VAL A 135 -8.18 9.70 -6.26
C VAL A 135 -7.11 10.07 -7.28
N TYR A 136 -7.19 9.50 -8.48
CA TYR A 136 -6.30 9.84 -9.60
C TYR A 136 -6.27 11.34 -9.94
N SER A 137 -7.36 12.07 -9.69
CA SER A 137 -7.47 13.50 -9.99
C SER A 137 -6.65 14.38 -9.05
N PHE A 138 -6.33 13.91 -7.84
CA PHE A 138 -5.68 14.72 -6.80
C PHE A 138 -4.48 14.06 -6.12
N TRP A 139 -4.09 12.85 -6.52
CA TRP A 139 -2.86 12.23 -6.04
C TRP A 139 -1.59 12.96 -6.52
N LEU A 140 -0.48 12.79 -5.80
CA LEU A 140 0.73 13.58 -6.05
C LEU A 140 1.78 12.89 -6.93
N PHE A 141 1.45 11.76 -7.56
CA PHE A 141 2.42 10.94 -8.31
C PHE A 141 3.05 11.72 -9.47
N SER A 142 2.26 12.53 -10.17
CA SER A 142 2.77 13.41 -11.23
C SER A 142 3.71 14.47 -10.67
N PHE A 143 3.34 15.14 -9.58
CA PHE A 143 4.16 16.17 -8.95
C PHE A 143 5.49 15.61 -8.43
N GLU A 144 5.48 14.43 -7.79
CA GLU A 144 6.71 13.77 -7.33
C GLU A 144 7.64 13.43 -8.48
N ARG A 145 7.09 12.96 -9.60
CA ARG A 145 7.86 12.68 -10.82
C ARG A 145 8.51 13.94 -11.36
N GLU A 146 7.76 15.03 -11.48
CA GLU A 146 8.28 16.31 -11.96
C GLU A 146 9.32 16.90 -11.01
N ASN A 147 9.12 16.77 -9.69
CA ASN A 147 10.13 17.17 -8.70
C ASN A 147 11.43 16.37 -8.85
N GLY A 148 11.36 15.08 -9.16
CA GLY A 148 12.53 14.25 -9.47
C GLY A 148 13.28 14.73 -10.71
N ILE A 149 12.55 15.13 -11.77
CA ILE A 149 13.14 15.73 -12.97
C ILE A 149 13.81 17.06 -12.63
N LEU A 150 13.12 17.93 -11.89
CA LEU A 150 13.63 19.24 -11.48
C LEU A 150 14.89 19.11 -10.61
N GLY A 151 14.92 18.15 -9.68
CA GLY A 151 16.09 17.89 -8.83
C GLY A 151 17.31 17.34 -9.57
N SER A 152 17.14 16.85 -10.81
CA SER A 152 18.24 16.34 -11.63
C SER A 152 19.05 17.43 -12.35
N TYR A 153 18.52 18.66 -12.44
CA TYR A 153 19.25 19.77 -13.02
C TYR A 153 20.36 20.23 -12.07
N LYS A 154 21.56 20.46 -12.62
CA LYS A 154 22.63 21.11 -11.86
C LYS A 154 22.20 22.53 -11.50
N THR A 155 22.07 22.79 -10.22
CA THR A 155 21.98 24.15 -9.67
C THR A 155 23.41 24.67 -9.48
N ASN A 156 23.60 25.98 -9.72
CA ASN A 156 24.92 26.64 -9.76
C ASN A 156 25.62 26.67 -8.39
#